data_AF-A0A2T4ZG89-F1
#
_entry.id   AF-A0A2T4ZG89-F1
#
_cell.length_a   1.000
_cell.length_b   1.000
_cell.length_c   1.000
_cell.angle_alpha   90.00
_cell.angle_beta   90.00
_cell.angle_gamma   90.00
#
_symmetry.space_group_name_H-M   'P 1'
#
loop_
_entity.id
_entity.type
_entity.pdbx_description
1 polymer ?
#
loop_
_entity_poly.entity_id
_entity_poly.type
_entity_poly.pdbx_seq_one_letter_code
_entity_poly.pdbx_strand_id
1 'polypeptide(L)'
;MTARTKKAASHQARTAKAVASVEPVRRGPSRIAGYFDAEGLIVIDRVADRFGVSKAQLADTMGVSPETFHRAARAKAPKTQGRATEMIEIVARVSDWAGGEKQALAWYRAEPLPAFGGRTAESLVKDGKAAAVRDWLDHVATGGFA
;
A
#
# COMPACT_ATOMS: atom_id res chain seq x y z
N MET A 1 13.66 -74.75 10.08
CA MET A 1 12.97 -73.92 11.09
C MET A 1 13.93 -72.81 11.48
N THR A 2 13.80 -71.65 10.82
CA THR A 2 14.83 -70.61 10.80
C THR A 2 14.37 -69.40 11.63
N ALA A 3 15.30 -68.91 12.44
CA ALA A 3 15.11 -67.86 13.42
C ALA A 3 15.01 -66.45 12.80
N ARG A 4 14.11 -65.66 13.39
CA ARG A 4 14.34 -64.29 13.92
C ARG A 4 15.14 -63.28 13.04
N THR A 5 14.48 -62.16 12.74
CA THR A 5 14.79 -60.80 13.25
C THR A 5 14.63 -59.70 12.18
N LYS A 6 14.06 -58.59 12.65
CA LYS A 6 13.58 -57.38 11.95
C LYS A 6 14.59 -56.76 10.97
N LYS A 7 14.08 -56.38 9.81
CA LYS A 7 14.76 -55.59 8.77
C LYS A 7 15.05 -54.17 9.28
N ALA A 8 16.33 -53.80 9.21
CA ALA A 8 16.86 -52.48 9.51
C ALA A 8 16.36 -51.41 8.53
N ALA A 9 16.32 -50.17 9.03
CA ALA A 9 15.99 -48.96 8.31
C ALA A 9 16.89 -48.74 7.08
N SER A 10 16.29 -48.32 5.96
CA SER A 10 17.02 -47.61 4.89
C SER A 10 16.46 -46.19 4.78
N HIS A 11 17.14 -45.25 5.42
CA HIS A 11 17.12 -43.85 5.01
C HIS A 11 17.86 -43.75 3.68
N GLN A 12 17.18 -43.35 2.60
CA GLN A 12 17.78 -42.46 1.60
C GLN A 12 16.75 -41.91 0.60
N ALA A 13 16.83 -40.59 0.48
CA ALA A 13 16.65 -39.81 -0.74
C ALA A 13 15.25 -39.78 -1.37
N ARG A 14 14.42 -38.84 -0.89
CA ARG A 14 13.55 -38.07 -1.79
C ARG A 14 13.68 -36.57 -1.52
N THR A 15 14.57 -35.98 -2.30
CA THR A 15 14.40 -34.69 -2.99
C THR A 15 14.14 -33.46 -2.12
N ALA A 16 15.24 -32.79 -1.78
CA ALA A 16 15.29 -31.35 -1.76
C ALA A 16 14.80 -30.77 -3.10
N LYS A 17 14.30 -29.53 -3.03
CA LYS A 17 14.04 -28.58 -4.14
C LYS A 17 12.59 -28.53 -4.65
N ALA A 18 11.80 -27.74 -3.93
CA ALA A 18 10.82 -26.85 -4.54
C ALA A 18 10.72 -25.58 -3.66
N VAL A 19 11.81 -24.82 -3.60
CA VAL A 19 11.68 -23.39 -3.32
C VAL A 19 10.92 -22.82 -4.51
N ALA A 20 9.63 -22.54 -4.28
CA ALA A 20 8.79 -21.86 -5.24
C ALA A 20 9.53 -20.62 -5.71
N SER A 21 9.64 -20.48 -7.03
CA SER A 21 10.22 -19.34 -7.70
C SER A 21 9.56 -18.07 -7.17
N VAL A 22 10.22 -17.40 -6.23
CA VAL A 22 9.89 -16.02 -5.90
C VAL A 22 10.30 -15.23 -7.13
N GLU A 23 9.34 -14.88 -7.97
CA GLU A 23 9.60 -13.97 -9.07
C GLU A 23 10.24 -12.70 -8.50
N PRO A 24 11.31 -12.16 -9.13
CA PRO A 24 11.88 -10.91 -8.69
C PRO A 24 10.80 -9.84 -8.80
N VAL A 25 10.43 -9.26 -7.65
CA VAL A 25 9.60 -8.04 -7.58
C VAL A 25 10.26 -7.03 -8.50
N ARG A 26 9.64 -6.78 -9.65
CA ARG A 26 10.11 -5.78 -10.62
C ARG A 26 9.97 -4.40 -9.98
N ARG A 27 11.03 -3.95 -9.31
CA ARG A 27 11.20 -2.57 -8.84
C ARG A 27 11.28 -1.66 -10.06
N GLY A 28 10.17 -1.00 -10.35
CA GLY A 28 10.04 0.03 -11.38
C GLY A 28 9.45 1.29 -10.76
N PRO A 29 9.70 2.48 -11.34
CA PRO A 29 9.28 3.75 -10.78
C PRO A 29 7.77 3.80 -10.49
N SER A 30 7.44 4.52 -9.42
CA SER A 30 6.09 4.68 -8.84
C SER A 30 5.00 4.74 -9.91
N ARG A 31 4.13 3.71 -9.97
CA ARG A 31 3.09 3.58 -11.01
C ARG A 31 1.88 4.49 -10.75
N ILE A 32 2.09 5.69 -10.23
CA ILE A 32 1.01 6.64 -9.97
C ILE A 32 0.26 7.01 -11.26
N ALA A 33 0.92 6.97 -12.41
CA ALA A 33 0.32 7.17 -13.73
C ALA A 33 -0.90 6.25 -13.97
N GLY A 34 -0.90 5.06 -13.36
CA GLY A 34 -2.01 4.12 -13.47
C GLY A 34 -3.33 4.66 -12.91
N TYR A 35 -3.34 5.70 -12.07
CA TYR A 35 -4.55 6.26 -11.48
C TYR A 35 -5.20 7.38 -12.30
N PHE A 36 -4.49 7.95 -13.28
CA PHE A 36 -4.94 9.12 -14.02
C PHE A 36 -5.65 8.75 -15.33
N ASP A 37 -6.56 9.61 -15.79
CA ASP A 37 -7.10 9.61 -17.15
C ASP A 37 -6.20 10.42 -18.11
N ALA A 38 -6.63 10.56 -19.36
CA ALA A 38 -5.88 11.28 -20.39
C ALA A 38 -5.81 12.79 -20.11
N GLU A 39 -6.79 13.31 -19.35
CA GLU A 39 -6.89 14.69 -18.92
C GLU A 39 -6.07 14.98 -17.65
N GLY A 40 -5.38 13.98 -17.10
CA GLY A 40 -4.54 14.12 -15.90
C GLY A 40 -5.35 14.19 -14.60
N LEU A 41 -6.61 13.73 -14.60
CA LEU A 41 -7.44 13.62 -13.41
C LEU A 41 -7.41 12.19 -12.87
N ILE A 42 -7.46 12.07 -11.54
CA ILE A 42 -7.55 10.79 -10.84
C ILE A 42 -8.94 10.20 -11.05
N VAL A 43 -8.96 8.97 -11.57
CA VAL A 43 -10.18 8.18 -11.78
C VAL A 43 -10.50 7.43 -10.48
N ILE A 44 -11.46 7.97 -9.71
CA ILE A 44 -11.83 7.46 -8.38
C ILE A 44 -12.20 5.96 -8.38
N ASP A 45 -12.94 5.49 -9.39
CA ASP A 45 -13.28 4.07 -9.55
C ASP A 45 -12.03 3.19 -9.60
N ARG A 46 -11.03 3.59 -10.40
CA ARG A 46 -9.80 2.85 -10.57
C ARG A 46 -8.97 2.81 -9.29
N VAL A 47 -8.99 3.89 -8.52
CA VAL A 47 -8.34 3.96 -7.19
C VAL A 47 -9.01 2.97 -6.23
N ALA A 48 -10.33 3.02 -6.14
CA ALA A 48 -11.11 2.13 -5.27
C ALA A 48 -10.87 0.65 -5.60
N ASP A 49 -10.92 0.29 -6.88
CA ASP A 49 -10.71 -1.09 -7.36
C ASP A 49 -9.31 -1.60 -7.04
N ARG A 50 -8.28 -0.79 -7.30
CA ARG A 50 -6.88 -1.18 -7.09
C ARG A 50 -6.56 -1.41 -5.62
N PHE A 51 -7.08 -0.54 -4.75
CA PHE A 51 -6.94 -0.71 -3.31
C PHE A 51 -7.90 -1.75 -2.72
N GLY A 52 -8.91 -2.20 -3.48
CA GLY A 52 -9.91 -3.17 -3.02
C GLY A 52 -10.81 -2.62 -1.91
N VAL A 53 -11.18 -1.34 -2.00
CA VAL A 53 -12.05 -0.66 -1.04
C VAL A 53 -13.28 -0.07 -1.74
N SER A 54 -14.35 0.18 -1.00
CA SER A 54 -15.50 0.89 -1.55
C SER A 54 -15.20 2.36 -1.80
N LYS A 55 -15.96 3.01 -2.69
CA LYS A 55 -15.89 4.47 -2.89
C LYS A 55 -16.14 5.25 -1.59
N ALA A 56 -17.06 4.78 -0.75
CA ALA A 56 -17.37 5.42 0.52
C ALA A 56 -16.18 5.33 1.48
N GLN A 57 -15.52 4.18 1.56
CA GLN A 57 -14.32 4.00 2.37
C GLN A 57 -13.14 4.80 1.83
N LEU A 58 -13.00 4.90 0.51
CA LEU A 58 -12.00 5.75 -0.13
C LEU A 58 -12.26 7.24 0.18
N ALA A 59 -13.52 7.68 0.17
CA ALA A 59 -13.90 9.05 0.51
C ALA A 59 -13.51 9.39 1.94
N ASP A 60 -13.87 8.50 2.88
CA ASP A 60 -13.47 8.65 4.28
C ASP A 60 -11.94 8.69 4.39
N THR A 61 -11.21 7.77 3.77
CA THR A 61 -9.73 7.73 3.78
C THR A 61 -9.11 9.07 3.35
N MET A 62 -9.71 9.74 2.37
CA MET A 62 -9.23 11.03 1.84
C MET A 62 -9.76 12.26 2.59
N GLY A 63 -10.59 12.07 3.62
CA GLY A 63 -11.20 13.15 4.39
C GLY A 63 -12.23 13.96 3.61
N VAL A 64 -12.95 13.32 2.69
CA VAL A 64 -14.04 13.93 1.92
C VAL A 64 -15.36 13.19 2.17
N SER A 65 -16.48 13.88 2.02
CA SER A 65 -17.80 13.23 2.15
C SER A 65 -17.99 12.19 1.02
N PRO A 66 -18.57 11.00 1.29
CA PRO A 66 -18.92 10.02 0.26
C PRO A 66 -19.76 10.60 -0.89
N GLU A 67 -20.64 11.56 -0.58
CA GLU A 67 -21.47 12.28 -1.57
C GLU A 67 -20.65 13.03 -2.63
N THR A 68 -19.39 13.34 -2.33
CA THR A 68 -18.45 13.98 -3.28
C THR A 68 -18.28 13.14 -4.54
N PHE A 69 -18.38 11.80 -4.45
CA PHE A 69 -18.20 10.91 -5.60
C PHE A 69 -19.49 10.62 -6.35
N HIS A 70 -20.66 11.01 -5.82
CA HIS A 70 -21.93 10.83 -6.52
C HIS A 70 -22.10 11.81 -7.69
N ARG A 71 -21.37 12.93 -7.70
CA ARG A 71 -21.40 13.91 -8.80
C ARG A 71 -20.03 14.06 -9.43
N ALA A 72 -19.94 13.81 -10.74
CA ALA A 72 -18.69 13.90 -11.50
C ALA A 72 -17.97 15.25 -11.31
N ALA A 73 -18.70 16.37 -11.31
CA ALA A 73 -18.10 17.70 -11.09
C ALA A 73 -17.44 17.86 -9.71
N ARG A 74 -17.98 17.21 -8.66
CA ARG A 74 -17.43 17.25 -7.30
C ARG A 74 -16.23 16.32 -7.15
N ALA A 75 -16.27 15.15 -7.81
CA ALA A 75 -15.14 14.23 -7.87
C ALA A 75 -13.93 14.85 -8.60
N LYS A 76 -14.18 15.63 -9.66
CA LYS A 76 -13.16 16.34 -10.45
C LYS A 76 -12.72 17.69 -9.85
N ALA A 77 -13.33 18.13 -8.75
CA ALA A 77 -13.00 19.42 -8.16
C ALA A 77 -11.53 19.43 -7.67
N PRO A 78 -10.80 20.55 -7.79
CA PRO A 78 -9.38 20.63 -7.43
C PRO A 78 -9.07 20.15 -6.01
N LYS A 79 -9.93 20.48 -5.03
CA LYS A 79 -9.78 20.02 -3.64
C LYS A 79 -9.82 18.49 -3.55
N THR A 80 -10.79 17.84 -4.19
CA THR A 80 -10.95 16.38 -4.17
C THR A 80 -9.77 15.69 -4.85
N GLN A 81 -9.36 16.21 -6.00
CA GLN A 81 -8.21 15.70 -6.75
C GLN A 81 -6.92 15.86 -5.94
N GLY A 82 -6.71 17.02 -5.30
CA GLY A 82 -5.57 17.24 -4.40
C GLY A 82 -5.50 16.22 -3.26
N ARG A 83 -6.63 15.96 -2.58
CA ARG A 83 -6.71 14.92 -1.53
C ARG A 83 -6.36 13.53 -2.05
N ALA A 84 -6.86 13.19 -3.24
CA ALA A 84 -6.56 11.90 -3.86
C ALA A 84 -5.08 11.77 -4.23
N THR A 85 -4.49 12.82 -4.80
CA THR A 85 -3.05 12.88 -5.09
C THR A 85 -2.22 12.73 -3.82
N GLU A 86 -2.57 13.44 -2.75
CA GLU A 86 -1.89 13.36 -1.45
C GLU A 86 -1.85 11.93 -0.91
N MET A 87 -3.00 11.26 -0.88
CA MET A 87 -3.07 9.88 -0.41
C MET A 87 -2.28 8.93 -1.32
N ILE A 88 -2.48 9.02 -2.65
CA ILE A 88 -1.85 8.12 -3.62
C ILE A 88 -0.33 8.23 -3.58
N GLU A 89 0.22 9.43 -3.49
CA GLU A 89 1.68 9.62 -3.44
C GLU A 89 2.30 9.01 -2.19
N ILE A 90 1.66 9.19 -1.03
CA ILE A 90 2.12 8.60 0.22
C ILE A 90 2.02 7.07 0.13
N VAL A 91 0.87 6.53 -0.30
CA VAL A 91 0.64 5.08 -0.39
C VAL A 91 1.56 4.42 -1.43
N ALA A 92 1.78 5.06 -2.59
CA ALA A 92 2.68 4.55 -3.61
C ALA A 92 4.13 4.53 -3.13
N ARG A 93 4.57 5.58 -2.42
CA ARG A 93 5.92 5.67 -1.85
C ARG A 93 6.22 4.54 -0.86
N VAL A 94 5.24 4.17 -0.06
CA VAL A 94 5.35 3.13 0.97
C VAL A 94 4.98 1.73 0.45
N SER A 95 4.59 1.59 -0.82
CA SER A 95 4.16 0.29 -1.37
C SER A 95 5.27 -0.75 -1.40
N ASP A 96 6.48 -0.37 -1.81
CA ASP A 96 7.59 -1.31 -1.95
C ASP A 96 8.06 -1.86 -0.59
N TRP A 97 8.11 -1.02 0.45
CA TRP A 97 8.52 -1.48 1.79
C TRP A 97 7.41 -2.26 2.52
N ALA A 98 6.15 -2.09 2.12
CA ALA A 98 4.99 -2.63 2.83
C ALA A 98 4.56 -3.97 2.24
N GLY A 99 5.14 -4.35 1.10
CA GLY A 99 4.78 -5.56 0.36
C GLY A 99 3.59 -5.38 -0.59
N GLY A 100 3.27 -4.14 -0.98
CA GLY A 100 2.27 -3.83 -2.01
C GLY A 100 1.31 -2.69 -1.64
N GLU A 101 0.52 -2.26 -2.63
CA GLU A 101 -0.41 -1.12 -2.51
C GLU A 101 -1.48 -1.33 -1.41
N LYS A 102 -1.98 -2.55 -1.23
CA LYS A 102 -3.00 -2.86 -0.21
C LYS A 102 -2.43 -2.82 1.20
N GLN A 103 -1.22 -3.36 1.39
CA GLN A 103 -0.49 -3.33 2.65
C GLN A 103 -0.06 -1.91 2.99
N ALA A 104 0.37 -1.13 1.99
CA ALA A 104 0.65 0.29 2.14
C ALA A 104 -0.58 1.10 2.56
N LEU A 105 -1.75 0.81 1.99
CA LEU A 105 -2.99 1.44 2.45
C LEU A 105 -3.37 1.02 3.88
N ALA A 106 -3.05 -0.21 4.31
CA ALA A 106 -3.24 -0.61 5.70
C ALA A 106 -2.30 0.16 6.64
N TRP A 107 -1.01 0.24 6.30
CA TRP A 107 -0.02 1.05 7.01
C TRP A 107 -0.45 2.52 7.11
N TYR A 108 -0.89 3.11 5.99
CA TYR A 108 -1.33 4.51 5.95
C TYR A 108 -2.45 4.83 6.94
N ARG A 109 -3.39 3.89 7.13
CA ARG A 109 -4.56 4.05 8.01
C ARG A 109 -4.28 3.68 9.46
N ALA A 110 -3.37 2.74 9.71
CA ALA A 110 -3.25 2.09 11.01
C ALA A 110 -1.90 2.31 11.71
N GLU A 111 -0.82 2.61 10.98
CA GLU A 111 0.49 2.73 11.61
C GLU A 111 0.65 4.08 12.33
N PRO A 112 0.87 4.09 13.65
CA PRO A 112 1.16 5.31 14.38
C PRO A 112 2.57 5.81 14.04
N LEU A 113 2.69 7.09 13.66
CA LEU A 113 3.98 7.69 13.33
C LEU A 113 4.58 8.38 14.57
N PRO A 114 5.72 7.93 15.13
CA PRO A 114 6.28 8.50 16.36
C PRO A 114 6.60 9.99 16.26
N ALA A 115 7.12 10.44 15.11
CA ALA A 115 7.43 11.85 14.84
C ALA A 115 6.20 12.78 14.87
N PHE A 116 4.99 12.21 14.82
CA PHE A 116 3.72 12.93 14.83
C PHE A 116 2.87 12.60 16.07
N GLY A 117 3.51 12.19 17.17
CA GLY A 117 2.82 11.88 18.42
C GLY A 117 1.92 10.64 18.31
N GLY A 118 2.30 9.67 17.48
CA GLY A 118 1.55 8.43 17.29
C GLY A 118 0.33 8.56 16.37
N ARG A 119 0.17 9.68 15.67
CA ARG A 119 -0.89 9.85 14.66
C ARG A 119 -0.59 9.06 13.39
N THR A 120 -1.63 8.62 12.70
CA THR A 120 -1.51 7.92 11.42
C THR A 120 -1.34 8.89 10.25
N ALA A 121 -0.78 8.41 9.13
CA ALA A 121 -0.66 9.19 7.91
C ALA A 121 -2.04 9.65 7.40
N GLU A 122 -3.06 8.79 7.48
CA GLU A 122 -4.46 9.15 7.19
C GLU A 122 -4.93 10.36 8.00
N SER A 123 -4.76 10.31 9.31
CA SER A 123 -5.16 11.41 10.20
C SER A 123 -4.45 12.71 9.83
N LEU A 124 -3.16 12.66 9.50
CA LEU A 124 -2.38 13.83 9.12
C LEU A 124 -2.81 14.41 7.77
N VAL A 125 -3.08 13.56 6.78
CA VAL A 125 -3.61 14.00 5.48
C VAL A 125 -4.99 14.64 5.67
N LYS A 126 -5.88 14.05 6.47
CA LYS A 126 -7.18 14.64 6.81
C LYS A 126 -7.04 16.05 7.40
N ASP A 127 -5.99 16.30 8.18
CA ASP A 127 -5.66 17.62 8.74
C ASP A 127 -4.91 18.58 7.77
N GLY A 128 -4.68 18.18 6.51
CA GLY A 128 -3.94 19.00 5.54
C GLY A 128 -2.42 18.96 5.74
N LYS A 129 -1.89 17.99 6.48
CA LYS A 129 -0.46 17.82 6.78
C LYS A 129 0.22 16.77 5.91
N ALA A 130 -0.28 16.58 4.68
CA ALA A 130 0.28 15.61 3.73
C ALA A 130 1.76 15.88 3.41
N ALA A 131 2.14 17.16 3.26
CA ALA A 131 3.53 17.57 3.03
C ALA A 131 4.46 17.08 4.15
N ALA A 132 4.08 17.29 5.42
CA ALA A 132 4.88 16.85 6.55
C ALA A 132 5.09 15.32 6.58
N VAL A 133 4.07 14.53 6.20
CA VAL A 133 4.22 13.07 6.07
C VAL A 133 5.22 12.72 4.97
N ARG A 134 5.16 13.39 3.80
CA ARG A 134 6.11 13.15 2.72
C ARG A 134 7.54 13.51 3.14
N ASP A 135 7.74 14.66 3.76
CA ASP A 135 9.05 15.12 4.27
C ASP A 135 9.63 14.13 5.29
N TRP A 136 8.78 13.61 6.19
CA TRP A 136 9.19 12.57 7.14
C TRP A 136 9.59 11.28 6.42
N LEU A 137 8.84 10.84 5.40
CA LEU A 137 9.19 9.67 4.59
C LEU A 137 10.48 9.88 3.78
N ASP A 138 10.79 11.11 3.35
CA ASP A 138 12.07 11.49 2.75
C ASP A 138 13.22 11.32 3.75
N HIS A 139 13.03 11.76 4.98
CA HIS A 139 14.03 11.60 6.04
C HIS A 139 14.25 10.13 6.43
N VAL A 140 13.18 9.34 6.57
CA VAL A 140 13.30 7.90 6.88
C VAL A 140 14.03 7.16 5.75
N ALA A 141 13.74 7.48 4.49
CA ALA A 141 14.35 6.82 3.33
C ALA A 141 15.87 7.08 3.22
N THR A 142 16.37 8.18 3.77
CA THR A 142 17.81 8.52 3.77
C THR A 142 18.58 7.92 4.97
N GLY A 143 17.91 7.13 5.82
CA GLY A 143 18.54 6.40 6.92
C GLY A 143 18.61 7.18 8.24
N GLY A 144 17.62 8.03 8.50
CA GLY A 144 17.56 8.91 9.68
C GLY A 144 17.70 8.20 11.03
N PHE A 145 18.95 8.05 11.48
CA PHE A 145 19.33 8.23 12.88
C PHE A 145 19.85 9.66 13.00
N ALA A 146 19.05 10.54 13.62
CA ALA A 146 19.56 11.75 14.25
C ALA A 146 19.45 11.58 15.76
#